data_AF-A0AAU0Y4Q4-F1
#
_entry.id   AF-A0AAU0Y4Q4-F1
#
_cell.length_a   1.000
_cell.length_b   1.000
_cell.length_c   1.000
_cell.angle_alpha   90.00
_cell.angle_beta   90.00
_cell.angle_gamma   90.00
#
_symmetry.space_group_name_H-M   'P 1'
#
loop_
_entity.id
_entity.type
_entity.pdbx_description
1 polymer ?
#
loop_
_entity_poly.entity_id
_entity_poly.type
_entity_poly.pdbx_seq_one_letter_code
_entity_poly.pdbx_strand_id
1 'polypeptide(L)'
;MDSDLRRAVVVTLGELGRSDDWRDRADAGHSLAGFAEMPEAVEPLLGLVLDPGDTFVTRRTAEGLLRRKDRVGLTIVASALAVANDNHADYIHTAIVDVFSIFSDDLDEALRLCEEMSADTDDRVARGARRLHESLAEIDPVLRPS
;
A
#
# COMPACT_ATOMS: atom_id res chain seq x y z
N MET A 1 16.36 16.51 -13.52
CA MET A 1 14.92 16.57 -13.21
C MET A 1 14.83 16.97 -11.74
N ASP A 2 14.03 17.98 -11.44
CA ASP A 2 14.12 18.79 -10.22
C ASP A 2 13.75 18.00 -8.95
N SER A 3 14.77 17.38 -8.34
CA SER A 3 14.66 16.59 -7.10
C SER A 3 14.07 17.42 -5.96
N ASP A 4 14.33 18.73 -5.96
CA ASP A 4 13.88 19.63 -4.91
C ASP A 4 12.37 19.88 -5.01
N LEU A 5 11.81 19.98 -6.22
CA LEU A 5 10.36 20.05 -6.41
C LEU A 5 9.65 18.76 -5.98
N ARG A 6 10.19 17.59 -6.34
CA ARG A 6 9.60 16.30 -5.90
C ARG A 6 9.61 16.18 -4.39
N ARG A 7 10.73 16.54 -3.75
CA ARG A 7 10.84 16.56 -2.28
C ARG A 7 9.85 17.54 -1.65
N ALA A 8 9.70 18.75 -2.20
CA ALA A 8 8.74 19.73 -1.71
C ALA A 8 7.29 19.21 -1.76
N VAL A 9 6.92 18.51 -2.83
CA VAL A 9 5.60 17.85 -2.96
C VAL A 9 5.43 16.77 -1.87
N VAL A 10 6.42 15.90 -1.67
CA VAL A 10 6.37 14.86 -0.63
C VAL A 10 6.19 15.47 0.77
N VAL A 11 6.92 16.54 1.08
CA VAL A 11 6.80 17.25 2.36
C VAL A 11 5.39 17.82 2.52
N THR A 12 4.87 18.51 1.50
CA THR A 12 3.53 19.12 1.53
C THR A 12 2.42 18.07 1.70
N LEU A 13 2.52 16.95 0.98
CA LEU A 13 1.58 15.84 1.11
C LEU A 13 1.68 15.17 2.49
N GLY A 14 2.89 15.05 3.05
CA GLY A 14 3.09 14.57 4.41
C GLY A 14 2.49 15.50 5.47
N GLU A 15 2.49 16.82 5.24
CA GLU A 15 1.78 17.79 6.09
C GLU A 15 0.26 17.64 5.97
N LEU A 16 -0.27 17.53 4.74
CA LEU A 16 -1.70 17.29 4.50
C LEU A 16 -2.17 15.97 5.15
N GLY A 17 -1.32 14.95 5.15
CA GLY A 17 -1.54 13.67 5.82
C GLY A 17 -1.67 13.74 7.35
N ARG A 18 -1.39 14.90 7.96
CA ARG A 18 -1.57 15.17 9.40
C ARG A 18 -2.77 16.06 9.71
N SER A 19 -3.59 16.39 8.71
CA SER A 19 -4.81 17.18 8.89
C SER A 19 -5.81 16.48 9.81
N ASP A 20 -6.59 17.26 10.56
CA ASP A 20 -7.70 16.76 11.36
C ASP A 20 -8.86 16.24 10.47
N ASP A 21 -8.99 16.73 9.22
CA ASP A 21 -9.97 16.21 8.26
C ASP A 21 -9.46 14.91 7.62
N TRP A 22 -10.25 13.84 7.76
CA TRP A 22 -9.92 12.54 7.17
C TRP A 22 -9.85 12.58 5.64
N ARG A 23 -10.57 13.50 4.98
CA ARG A 23 -10.54 13.64 3.51
C ARG A 23 -9.17 14.10 3.03
N ASP A 24 -8.61 15.09 3.71
CA ASP A 24 -7.25 15.58 3.44
C ASP A 24 -6.23 14.46 3.59
N ARG A 25 -6.35 13.66 4.66
CA ARG A 25 -5.46 12.52 4.89
C ARG A 25 -5.60 11.44 3.82
N ALA A 26 -6.82 11.15 3.38
CA ALA A 26 -7.08 10.18 2.30
C ALA A 26 -6.50 10.66 0.95
N ASP A 27 -6.68 11.95 0.62
CA ASP A 27 -6.13 12.54 -0.60
C ASP A 27 -4.59 12.61 -0.56
N ALA A 28 -4.03 12.92 0.61
CA ALA A 28 -2.60 12.86 0.87
C ALA A 28 -2.05 11.46 0.63
N GLY A 29 -2.66 10.43 1.23
CA GLY A 29 -2.21 9.04 1.09
C GLY A 29 -2.29 8.53 -0.35
N HIS A 30 -3.39 8.84 -1.04
CA HIS A 30 -3.56 8.50 -2.45
C HIS A 30 -2.51 9.16 -3.35
N SER A 31 -2.24 10.45 -3.14
CA SER A 31 -1.28 11.23 -3.94
C SER A 31 0.17 10.84 -3.62
N LEU A 32 0.47 10.62 -2.35
CA LEU A 32 1.81 10.29 -1.88
C LEU A 32 2.28 8.92 -2.35
N ALA A 33 1.34 8.00 -2.64
CA ALA A 33 1.68 6.70 -3.24
C ALA A 33 2.47 6.84 -4.56
N GLY A 34 2.25 7.91 -5.33
CA GLY A 34 3.02 8.21 -6.55
C GLY A 34 4.50 8.56 -6.31
N PHE A 35 4.90 8.74 -5.05
CA PHE A 35 6.25 9.08 -4.61
C PHE A 35 6.84 8.02 -3.66
N ALA A 36 6.24 6.83 -3.58
CA ALA A 36 6.62 5.80 -2.61
C ALA A 36 8.10 5.35 -2.69
N GLU A 37 8.78 5.57 -3.82
CA GLU A 37 10.21 5.30 -3.98
C GLU A 37 11.11 6.33 -3.27
N MET A 38 10.56 7.47 -2.85
CA MET A 38 11.27 8.49 -2.11
C MET A 38 11.34 8.12 -0.63
N PRO A 39 12.53 8.05 -0.01
CA PRO A 39 12.67 7.71 1.41
C PRO A 39 11.81 8.57 2.34
N GLU A 40 11.66 9.85 2.02
CA GLU A 40 10.86 10.82 2.78
C GLU A 40 9.35 10.52 2.76
N ALA A 41 8.86 9.72 1.80
CA ALA A 41 7.45 9.34 1.69
C ALA A 41 7.09 8.10 2.52
N VAL A 42 8.07 7.26 2.90
CA VAL A 42 7.81 5.94 3.49
C VAL A 42 7.11 6.04 4.85
N GLU A 43 7.61 6.88 5.76
CA GLU A 43 7.02 7.03 7.09
C GLU A 43 5.60 7.63 7.02
N PRO A 44 5.33 8.74 6.31
CA PRO A 44 3.96 9.24 6.17
C PRO A 44 3.01 8.23 5.52
N LEU A 45 3.46 7.47 4.51
CA LEU A 45 2.64 6.43 3.89
C LEU A 45 2.29 5.31 4.88
N LEU A 46 3.26 4.83 5.67
CA LEU A 46 3.00 3.84 6.71
C LEU A 46 2.00 4.35 7.75
N GLY A 47 2.11 5.62 8.15
CA GLY A 47 1.17 6.26 9.07
C GLY A 47 -0.25 6.33 8.51
N LEU A 48 -0.40 6.65 7.22
CA LEU A 48 -1.70 6.77 6.55
C LEU A 48 -2.34 5.42 6.21
N VAL A 49 -1.55 4.38 5.89
CA VAL A 49 -2.08 3.02 5.78
C VAL A 49 -2.58 2.53 7.15
N LEU A 50 -1.94 2.93 8.24
CA LEU A 50 -2.33 2.59 9.60
C LEU A 50 -3.06 3.76 10.30
N ASP A 51 -3.84 4.55 9.55
CA ASP A 51 -4.50 5.75 10.07
C ASP A 51 -5.34 5.40 11.33
N PRO A 52 -5.08 6.04 12.48
CA PRO A 52 -5.77 5.70 13.72
C PRO A 52 -7.18 6.31 13.81
N GLY A 53 -7.48 7.30 12.96
CA GLY A 53 -8.71 8.10 13.05
C GLY A 53 -9.81 7.64 12.10
N ASP A 54 -9.47 7.10 10.94
CA ASP A 54 -10.45 6.75 9.91
C ASP A 54 -9.98 5.63 8.97
N THR A 55 -10.76 4.57 8.87
CA THR A 55 -10.45 3.38 8.06
C THR A 55 -10.58 3.62 6.55
N PHE A 56 -11.28 4.66 6.11
CA PHE A 56 -11.28 5.08 4.72
C PHE A 56 -9.88 5.55 4.30
N VAL A 57 -9.15 6.25 5.17
CA VAL A 57 -7.77 6.68 4.91
C VAL A 57 -6.86 5.47 4.72
N THR A 58 -6.99 4.45 5.59
CA THR A 58 -6.30 3.16 5.44
C THR A 58 -6.55 2.54 4.07
N ARG A 59 -7.83 2.34 3.70
CA ARG A 59 -8.21 1.72 2.43
C ARG A 59 -7.69 2.51 1.24
N ARG A 60 -7.93 3.82 1.20
CA ARG A 60 -7.54 4.69 0.06
C ARG A 60 -6.03 4.78 -0.14
N THR A 61 -5.27 4.81 0.95
CA THR A 61 -3.81 4.81 0.88
C THR A 61 -3.29 3.47 0.37
N ALA A 62 -3.81 2.36 0.91
CA ALA A 62 -3.47 1.02 0.44
C ALA A 62 -3.82 0.83 -1.04
N GLU A 63 -5.01 1.24 -1.49
CA GLU A 63 -5.40 1.21 -2.91
C GLU A 63 -4.41 1.98 -3.80
N GLY A 64 -3.99 3.19 -3.37
CA GLY A 64 -3.02 4.00 -4.09
C GLY A 64 -1.68 3.29 -4.27
N LEU A 65 -1.19 2.64 -3.21
CA LEU A 65 0.04 1.86 -3.23
C LEU A 65 -0.08 0.59 -4.09
N LEU A 66 -1.18 -0.16 -3.95
CA LEU A 66 -1.40 -1.41 -4.66
C LEU A 66 -1.58 -1.20 -6.17
N ARG A 67 -2.22 -0.10 -6.58
CA ARG A 67 -2.39 0.26 -8.01
C ARG A 67 -1.09 0.56 -8.75
N ARG A 68 0.02 0.77 -8.02
CA ARG A 68 1.36 0.85 -8.65
C ARG A 68 1.79 -0.49 -9.24
N LYS A 69 1.28 -1.60 -8.68
CA LYS A 69 1.60 -2.98 -9.09
C LYS A 69 3.11 -3.24 -9.17
N ASP A 70 3.84 -2.65 -8.23
CA ASP A 70 5.29 -2.76 -8.15
C ASP A 70 5.75 -3.16 -6.75
N ARG A 71 7.00 -3.59 -6.66
CA ARG A 71 7.60 -4.02 -5.38
C ARG A 71 7.57 -2.92 -4.32
N VAL A 72 7.72 -1.65 -4.72
CA VAL A 72 7.76 -0.52 -3.79
C VAL A 72 6.43 -0.35 -3.06
N GLY A 73 5.32 -0.30 -3.80
CA GLY A 73 3.98 -0.21 -3.23
C GLY A 73 3.64 -1.41 -2.35
N LEU A 74 3.94 -2.62 -2.85
CA LEU A 74 3.70 -3.86 -2.09
C LEU A 74 4.53 -3.91 -0.80
N THR A 75 5.78 -3.42 -0.80
CA THR A 75 6.64 -3.40 0.39
C THR A 75 6.06 -2.54 1.51
N ILE A 76 5.49 -1.38 1.18
CA ILE A 76 4.86 -0.50 2.18
C ILE A 76 3.60 -1.16 2.74
N VAL A 77 2.75 -1.74 1.89
CA VAL A 77 1.51 -2.42 2.34
C VAL A 77 1.83 -3.66 3.17
N ALA A 78 2.80 -4.48 2.74
CA ALA A 78 3.31 -5.61 3.51
C ALA A 78 3.82 -5.15 4.89
N SER A 79 4.65 -4.11 4.92
CA SER A 79 5.19 -3.56 6.17
C SER A 79 4.08 -3.06 7.10
N ALA A 80 3.01 -2.48 6.58
CA ALA A 80 1.84 -2.10 7.37
C ALA A 80 1.09 -3.34 7.90
N LEU A 81 0.80 -4.31 7.04
CA LEU A 81 0.15 -5.58 7.40
C LEU A 81 0.89 -6.33 8.51
N ALA A 82 2.22 -6.27 8.54
CA ALA A 82 3.01 -6.95 9.57
C ALA A 82 2.72 -6.46 11.00
N VAL A 83 2.14 -5.27 11.17
CA VAL A 83 1.84 -4.66 12.48
C VAL A 83 0.39 -4.17 12.61
N ALA A 84 -0.41 -4.33 11.56
CA ALA A 84 -1.81 -3.93 11.54
C ALA A 84 -2.60 -4.68 12.63
N ASN A 85 -3.49 -3.95 13.32
CA ASN A 85 -4.57 -4.57 14.09
C ASN A 85 -5.65 -5.10 13.13
N ASP A 86 -6.64 -5.82 13.67
CA ASP A 86 -7.69 -6.46 12.88
C ASP A 86 -8.48 -5.46 12.01
N ASN A 87 -8.80 -4.28 12.57
CA ASN A 87 -9.52 -3.25 11.82
C ASN A 87 -8.70 -2.74 10.63
N HIS A 88 -7.43 -2.40 10.84
CA HIS A 88 -6.54 -2.00 9.74
C HIS A 88 -6.38 -3.13 8.70
N ALA A 89 -6.24 -4.38 9.16
CA ALA A 89 -6.07 -5.54 8.28
C ALA A 89 -7.31 -5.75 7.37
N ASP A 90 -8.53 -5.62 7.90
CA ASP A 90 -9.77 -5.78 7.13
C ASP A 90 -9.89 -4.75 5.99
N TYR A 91 -9.55 -3.48 6.27
CA TYR A 91 -9.61 -2.42 5.25
C TYR A 91 -8.44 -2.47 4.25
N ILE A 92 -7.28 -2.97 4.65
CA ILE A 92 -6.20 -3.30 3.72
C ILE A 92 -6.64 -4.47 2.83
N HIS A 93 -7.25 -5.53 3.38
CA HIS A 93 -7.78 -6.65 2.60
C HIS A 93 -8.82 -6.20 1.59
N THR A 94 -9.74 -5.31 1.97
CA THR A 94 -10.69 -4.69 1.04
C THR A 94 -9.98 -4.03 -0.14
N ALA A 95 -8.93 -3.25 0.12
CA ALA A 95 -8.13 -2.61 -0.93
C ALA A 95 -7.41 -3.62 -1.84
N ILE A 96 -6.95 -4.75 -1.31
CA ILE A 96 -6.34 -5.83 -2.09
C ILE A 96 -7.37 -6.41 -3.06
N VAL A 97 -8.55 -6.77 -2.56
CA VAL A 97 -9.65 -7.30 -3.39
C VAL A 97 -10.03 -6.30 -4.48
N ASP A 98 -10.23 -5.03 -4.14
CA ASP A 98 -10.63 -3.99 -5.10
C ASP A 98 -9.62 -3.79 -6.24
N VAL A 99 -8.34 -4.01 -5.99
CA VAL A 99 -7.27 -3.80 -6.98
C VAL A 99 -7.01 -5.04 -7.81
N PHE A 100 -7.04 -6.23 -7.22
CA PHE A 100 -6.56 -7.46 -7.86
C PHE A 100 -7.67 -8.43 -8.30
N SER A 101 -8.95 -8.14 -8.06
CA SER A 101 -10.04 -9.04 -8.46
C SER A 101 -10.35 -9.07 -9.96
N ILE A 102 -9.76 -8.17 -10.76
CA ILE A 102 -10.17 -8.02 -12.18
C ILE A 102 -9.30 -8.85 -13.13
N PHE A 103 -7.98 -8.70 -13.08
CA PHE A 103 -7.07 -9.28 -14.08
C PHE A 103 -6.11 -10.29 -13.43
N SER A 104 -6.09 -11.51 -13.95
CA SER A 104 -5.18 -12.57 -13.48
C SER A 104 -3.71 -12.17 -13.55
N ASP A 105 -3.28 -11.49 -14.61
CA ASP A 105 -1.86 -11.17 -14.82
C ASP A 105 -1.34 -10.21 -13.74
N ASP A 106 -2.18 -9.28 -13.29
CA ASP A 106 -1.85 -8.36 -12.19
C ASP A 106 -1.75 -9.12 -10.86
N LEU A 107 -2.66 -10.08 -10.63
CA LEU A 107 -2.69 -10.91 -9.44
C LEU A 107 -1.46 -11.84 -9.38
N ASP A 108 -1.14 -12.51 -10.49
CA ASP A 108 -0.01 -13.43 -10.61
C ASP A 108 1.33 -12.72 -10.38
N GLU A 109 1.49 -11.51 -10.93
CA GLU A 109 2.68 -10.69 -10.71
C GLU A 109 2.81 -10.25 -9.24
N ALA A 110 1.70 -9.85 -8.61
CA ALA A 110 1.69 -9.48 -7.20
C ALA A 110 2.03 -10.68 -6.29
N LEU A 111 1.51 -11.87 -6.59
CA LEU A 111 1.84 -13.12 -5.89
C LEU A 111 3.33 -13.41 -5.98
N ARG A 112 3.90 -13.36 -7.19
CA ARG A 112 5.33 -13.59 -7.44
C ARG A 112 6.22 -12.61 -6.67
N LEU A 113 5.87 -11.32 -6.65
CA LEU A 113 6.60 -10.31 -5.87
C LEU A 113 6.50 -10.58 -4.37
N CYS A 114 5.35 -11.02 -3.86
CA CYS A 114 5.20 -11.37 -2.44
C CYS A 114 6.03 -12.61 -2.07
N GLU A 115 6.12 -13.61 -2.95
CA GLU A 115 7.01 -14.77 -2.75
C GLU A 115 8.47 -14.33 -2.63
N GLU A 116 8.96 -13.47 -3.53
CA GLU A 116 10.32 -12.92 -3.44
C GLU A 116 10.55 -12.12 -2.15
N MET A 117 9.57 -11.29 -1.77
CA MET A 117 9.64 -10.47 -0.55
C MET A 117 9.54 -11.30 0.73
N SER A 118 9.01 -12.52 0.69
CA SER A 118 8.92 -13.39 1.88
C SER A 118 10.28 -13.84 2.41
N ALA A 119 11.33 -13.71 1.60
CA ALA A 119 12.73 -13.97 1.94
C ALA A 119 13.54 -12.68 2.20
N ASP A 120 12.90 -11.52 2.34
CA ASP A 120 13.57 -10.26 2.63
C ASP A 120 14.31 -10.32 3.98
N THR A 121 15.44 -9.60 4.07
CA THR A 121 16.23 -9.51 5.30
C THR A 121 15.50 -8.71 6.39
N ASP A 122 14.59 -7.82 6.01
CA ASP A 122 13.71 -7.15 6.96
C ASP A 122 12.54 -8.07 7.33
N ASP A 123 12.52 -8.56 8.57
CA ASP A 123 11.48 -9.45 9.09
C ASP A 123 10.08 -8.83 9.02
N ARG A 124 9.97 -7.49 9.09
CA ARG A 124 8.68 -6.80 8.94
C ARG A 124 8.17 -6.96 7.51
N VAL A 125 9.04 -6.76 6.52
CA VAL A 125 8.69 -6.95 5.10
C VAL A 125 8.36 -8.42 4.84
N ALA A 126 9.22 -9.34 5.29
CA ALA A 126 9.04 -10.78 5.05
C ALA A 126 7.73 -11.34 5.65
N ARG A 127 7.39 -10.99 6.90
CA ARG A 127 6.12 -11.40 7.52
C ARG A 127 4.92 -10.76 6.84
N GLY A 128 5.03 -9.47 6.52
CA GLY A 128 4.00 -8.74 5.80
C GLY A 128 3.69 -9.32 4.44
N ALA A 129 4.73 -9.70 3.69
CA ALA A 129 4.64 -10.27 2.36
C ALA A 129 3.93 -11.62 2.37
N ARG A 130 4.17 -12.46 3.39
CA ARG A 130 3.44 -13.72 3.57
C ARG A 130 1.94 -13.49 3.79
N ARG A 131 1.56 -12.54 4.65
CA ARG A 131 0.15 -12.17 4.87
C ARG A 131 -0.51 -11.60 3.61
N LEU A 132 0.22 -10.76 2.87
CA LEU A 132 -0.26 -10.19 1.62
C LEU A 132 -0.46 -11.28 0.56
N HIS A 133 0.49 -12.21 0.44
CA HIS A 133 0.38 -13.38 -0.42
C HIS A 133 -0.85 -14.23 -0.08
N GLU A 134 -1.09 -14.53 1.20
CA GLU A 134 -2.28 -15.27 1.65
C GLU A 134 -3.58 -14.59 1.18
N SER A 135 -3.70 -13.26 1.37
CA SER A 135 -4.87 -12.51 0.91
C SER A 135 -5.03 -12.52 -0.61
N LEU A 136 -3.93 -12.41 -1.37
CA LEU A 136 -3.96 -12.46 -2.83
C LEU A 136 -4.37 -13.85 -3.33
N ALA A 137 -3.86 -14.92 -2.71
CA ALA A 137 -4.12 -16.30 -3.12
C ALA A 137 -5.60 -16.73 -2.96
N GLU A 138 -6.36 -16.00 -2.14
CA GLU A 138 -7.80 -16.20 -1.95
C GLU A 138 -8.66 -15.55 -3.05
N ILE A 139 -8.07 -14.69 -3.90
CA ILE A 139 -8.79 -13.97 -4.94
C ILE A 139 -9.04 -14.88 -6.15
N ASP A 140 -10.30 -14.93 -6.59
CA ASP A 140 -10.69 -15.47 -7.88
C ASP A 140 -10.86 -14.32 -8.90
N PRO A 141 -9.90 -14.11 -9.82
CA PRO A 141 -9.96 -12.99 -10.75
C PRO A 141 -11.05 -13.20 -11.82
N VAL A 142 -11.75 -12.12 -12.16
CA VAL A 142 -12.85 -12.14 -13.15
C VAL A 142 -12.35 -12.46 -14.55
N LEU A 143 -11.20 -11.90 -14.96
CA LEU A 143 -10.62 -12.08 -16.28
C LEU A 143 -9.36 -12.94 -16.17
N ARG A 144 -9.37 -14.07 -16.89
CA ARG A 144 -8.27 -15.05 -16.97
C ARG A 144 -7.61 -14.98 -18.36
N PRO A 145 -6.36 -15.44 -18.50
CA PRO A 145 -5.69 -15.46 -19.80
C PRO A 145 -6.49 -16.38 -20.74
N SER A 146 -6.66 -15.92 -21.97
CA SER A 146 -7.32 -16.66 -23.05
C SER A 146 -6.52 -17.88 -23.51
#